data_AF-A0A7Y3C1X4-F1
#
_entry.id   AF-A0A7Y3C1X4-F1
#
_cell.length_a   1.000
_cell.length_b   1.000
_cell.length_c   1.000
_cell.angle_alpha   90.00
_cell.angle_beta   90.00
_cell.angle_gamma   90.00
#
_symmetry.space_group_name_H-M   'P 1'
#
loop_
_entity.id
_entity.type
_entity.pdbx_description
1 polymer ?
#
loop_
_entity_poly.entity_id
_entity_poly.type
_entity_poly.pdbx_seq_one_letter_code
_entity_poly.pdbx_strand_id
1 'polypeptide(L)'
;MSPLTEFLFPVPAERRFGAILKWWERRRFGFNLAVIGAGAFTYAYGTVITLLPPISEGLDYPPLEGPLTVLVIANVVYLLGPMAETTLGGLMGRGGPATGPALFRGMLTLGIGAALLPSLIMTFIWVARFIAWILVSA
;
A
#
# COMPACT_ATOMS: atom_id res chain seq x y z
N MET A 1 18.91 -8.71 14.69
CA MET A 1 18.11 -8.41 13.48
C MET A 1 17.73 -6.94 13.49
N SER A 2 17.52 -6.31 12.34
CA SER A 2 17.08 -4.91 12.29
C SER A 2 15.58 -4.79 12.59
N PRO A 3 15.09 -3.65 13.12
CA PRO A 3 13.66 -3.41 13.35
C PRO A 3 12.81 -3.57 12.09
N LEU A 4 13.34 -3.20 10.93
CA LEU A 4 12.66 -3.36 9.65
C LEU A 4 12.52 -4.84 9.26
N THR A 5 13.57 -5.64 9.49
CA THR A 5 13.52 -7.08 9.26
C THR A 5 12.48 -7.75 10.15
N GLU A 6 12.40 -7.36 11.42
CA GLU A 6 11.41 -7.89 12.36
C GLU A 6 9.97 -7.51 11.98
N PHE A 7 9.79 -6.29 11.47
CA PHE A 7 8.49 -5.82 10.98
C PHE A 7 8.05 -6.56 9.71
N LEU A 8 8.96 -6.75 8.74
CA LEU A 8 8.67 -7.39 7.46
C LEU A 8 8.60 -8.92 7.56
N PHE A 9 9.44 -9.54 8.39
CA PHE A 9 9.53 -10.99 8.56
C PHE A 9 9.27 -11.39 10.03
N PRO A 10 8.08 -11.07 10.57
CA PRO A 10 7.76 -11.34 11.95
C PRO A 10 7.60 -12.83 12.24
N VAL A 11 7.90 -13.22 13.49
CA VAL A 11 7.53 -14.53 14.02
C VAL A 11 6.01 -14.68 13.99
N PRO A 12 5.46 -15.82 13.54
CA PRO A 12 4.02 -16.07 13.53
C PRO A 12 3.37 -15.96 14.91
N ALA A 13 2.06 -15.66 14.94
CA ALA A 13 1.27 -15.72 16.16
C ALA A 13 1.11 -17.17 16.66
N GLU A 14 0.85 -17.33 17.96
CA GLU A 14 0.29 -18.59 18.47
C GLU A 14 -1.04 -18.89 17.77
N ARG A 15 -1.32 -20.18 17.52
CA ARG A 15 -2.54 -20.65 16.83
C ARG A 15 -3.79 -20.60 17.71
N ARG A 16 -4.07 -19.42 18.25
CA ARG A 16 -5.26 -19.10 19.05
C ARG A 16 -5.82 -17.81 18.52
N PHE A 17 -7.13 -17.75 18.30
CA PHE A 17 -7.80 -16.58 17.70
C PHE A 17 -7.38 -15.25 18.35
N GLY A 18 -7.41 -15.17 19.69
CA GLY A 18 -7.01 -13.96 20.40
C GLY A 18 -5.53 -13.60 20.24
N ALA A 19 -4.64 -14.58 20.10
CA ALA A 19 -3.21 -14.34 19.85
C ALA A 19 -2.98 -13.84 18.41
N ILE A 20 -3.70 -14.41 17.44
CA ILE A 20 -3.70 -13.95 16.05
C ILE A 20 -4.19 -12.50 15.99
N LEU A 21 -5.37 -12.20 16.56
CA LEU A 21 -5.90 -10.84 16.56
C LEU A 21 -4.93 -9.83 17.20
N LYS A 22 -4.35 -10.16 18.36
CA LYS A 22 -3.34 -9.33 19.03
C LYS A 22 -2.09 -9.13 18.18
N TRP A 23 -1.68 -10.16 17.43
CA TRP A 23 -0.53 -10.10 16.53
C TRP A 23 -0.78 -9.15 15.36
N TRP A 24 -1.98 -9.18 14.77
CA TRP A 24 -2.39 -8.23 13.72
C TRP A 24 -2.44 -6.81 14.28
N GLU A 25 -3.18 -6.57 15.36
CA GLU A 25 -3.32 -5.20 15.90
C GLU A 25 -1.99 -4.54 16.29
N ARG A 26 -1.00 -5.29 16.77
CA ARG A 26 0.36 -4.77 17.04
C ARG A 26 1.06 -4.19 15.81
N ARG A 27 0.71 -4.67 14.62
CA ARG A 27 1.32 -4.26 13.35
C ARG A 27 0.51 -3.22 12.60
N ARG A 28 -0.73 -2.98 13.03
CA ARG A 28 -1.64 -2.04 12.39
C ARG A 28 -1.06 -0.64 12.28
N PHE A 29 -0.37 -0.19 13.32
CA PHE A 29 0.30 1.12 13.28
C PHE A 29 1.37 1.19 12.19
N GLY A 30 2.28 0.22 12.13
CA GLY A 30 3.33 0.19 11.11
C GLY A 30 2.76 0.02 9.69
N PHE A 31 1.71 -0.78 9.54
CA PHE A 31 0.98 -0.92 8.28
C PHE A 31 0.40 0.43 7.83
N ASN A 32 -0.36 1.10 8.71
CA ASN A 32 -0.96 2.39 8.41
C ASN A 32 0.10 3.45 8.12
N LEU A 33 1.19 3.49 8.87
CA LEU A 33 2.28 4.44 8.64
C LEU A 33 2.90 4.24 7.25
N ALA A 34 3.11 3.00 6.82
CA ALA A 34 3.64 2.71 5.50
C ALA A 34 2.68 3.10 4.37
N VAL A 35 1.39 2.76 4.49
CA VAL A 35 0.37 3.09 3.47
C VAL A 35 0.11 4.60 3.40
N ILE A 36 0.00 5.27 4.55
CA ILE A 36 -0.14 6.73 4.62
C ILE A 36 1.11 7.41 4.06
N GLY A 37 2.31 6.93 4.41
CA GLY A 37 3.56 7.46 3.88
C GLY A 37 3.62 7.35 2.35
N ALA A 38 3.21 6.21 1.79
CA ALA A 38 3.11 6.03 0.34
C ALA A 38 2.06 6.97 -0.30
N GLY A 39 0.90 7.14 0.33
CA GLY A 39 -0.13 8.08 -0.16
C GLY A 39 0.31 9.54 -0.09
N ALA A 40 0.98 9.94 0.99
CA ALA A 40 1.56 11.27 1.15
C ALA A 40 2.65 11.54 0.12
N PHE A 41 3.50 10.54 -0.16
CA PHE A 41 4.48 10.61 -1.25
C PHE A 41 3.78 10.82 -2.59
N THR A 42 2.76 10.02 -2.93
CA THR A 42 2.00 10.16 -4.18
C THR A 42 1.41 11.55 -4.34
N TYR A 43 0.85 12.11 -3.26
CA TYR A 43 0.29 13.46 -3.25
C TYR A 43 1.36 14.55 -3.48
N ALA A 44 2.47 14.47 -2.74
CA ALA A 44 3.59 15.39 -2.91
C ALA A 44 4.19 15.28 -4.32
N TYR A 45 4.36 14.06 -4.82
CA TYR A 45 4.85 13.79 -6.16
C TYR A 45 3.93 14.36 -7.24
N GLY A 46 2.62 14.14 -7.13
CA GLY A 46 1.63 14.71 -8.04
C GLY A 46 1.69 16.24 -8.06
N THR A 47 1.84 16.86 -6.89
CA THR A 47 2.05 18.32 -6.76
C THR A 47 3.26 18.77 -7.56
N VAL A 48 4.40 18.09 -7.43
CA VAL A 48 5.62 18.43 -8.17
C VAL A 48 5.43 18.24 -9.68
N ILE A 49 4.81 17.13 -10.12
CA ILE A 49 4.52 16.86 -11.54
C ILE A 49 3.66 17.96 -12.16
N THR A 50 2.68 18.49 -11.42
CA THR A 50 1.84 19.59 -11.93
C THR A 50 2.60 20.89 -12.18
N LEU A 51 3.78 21.07 -11.58
CA LEU A 51 4.63 22.24 -11.80
C LEU A 51 5.55 22.09 -13.02
N LEU A 52 5.65 20.90 -13.61
CA LEU A 52 6.54 20.64 -14.74
C LEU A 52 5.83 20.91 -16.08
N PRO A 53 6.50 21.59 -17.04
CA PRO A 53 6.05 21.59 -18.43
C PRO A 53 6.01 20.15 -18.99
N PRO A 54 5.10 19.83 -19.94
CA PRO A 54 4.06 20.68 -20.52
C PRO A 54 2.74 20.62 -19.72
N ILE A 55 2.77 20.18 -18.46
CA ILE A 55 1.59 19.87 -17.63
C ILE A 55 1.15 21.04 -16.75
N SER A 56 1.89 22.16 -16.74
CA SER A 56 1.53 23.37 -15.99
C SER A 56 0.13 23.90 -16.27
N GLU A 57 -0.51 23.49 -17.37
CA GLU A 57 -1.89 23.80 -17.70
C GLU A 57 -2.72 22.51 -17.91
N GLY A 58 -3.70 22.26 -17.02
CA GLY A 58 -4.80 21.33 -17.31
C GLY A 58 -4.74 19.91 -16.72
N LEU A 59 -3.93 19.64 -15.70
CA LEU A 59 -4.19 18.51 -14.79
C LEU A 59 -4.79 19.06 -13.51
N ASP A 60 -6.11 18.89 -13.35
CA ASP A 60 -6.76 19.13 -12.06
C ASP A 60 -6.02 18.31 -11.01
N TYR A 61 -5.56 19.01 -9.98
CA TYR A 61 -4.81 18.46 -8.87
C TYR A 61 -5.50 17.21 -8.32
N PRO A 62 -4.78 16.11 -8.02
CA PRO A 62 -5.46 14.92 -7.52
C PRO A 62 -6.13 15.27 -6.18
N PRO A 63 -7.46 15.13 -6.06
CA PRO A 63 -8.14 15.41 -4.81
C PRO A 63 -7.58 14.49 -3.73
N LEU A 64 -7.43 15.02 -2.50
CA LEU A 64 -7.02 14.24 -1.32
C LEU A 64 -7.89 12.98 -1.12
N GLU A 65 -9.09 12.99 -1.69
CA GLU A 65 -10.00 11.85 -1.77
C GLU A 65 -9.31 10.57 -2.23
N GLY A 66 -8.46 10.59 -3.27
CA GLY A 66 -7.82 9.38 -3.80
C GLY A 66 -6.96 8.62 -2.76
N PRO A 67 -5.91 9.27 -2.20
CA PRO A 67 -5.11 8.68 -1.13
C PRO A 67 -5.93 8.26 0.10
N LEU A 68 -6.95 9.04 0.48
CA LEU A 68 -7.84 8.72 1.60
C LEU A 68 -8.70 7.48 1.32
N THR A 69 -9.25 7.34 0.12
CA THR A 69 -10.00 6.16 -0.30
C THR A 69 -9.13 4.91 -0.23
N VAL A 70 -7.88 4.97 -0.72
CA VAL A 70 -6.94 3.85 -0.60
C VAL A 70 -6.67 3.49 0.86
N LEU A 71 -6.48 4.48 1.74
CA LEU A 71 -6.27 4.24 3.17
C LEU A 71 -7.46 3.55 3.84
N VAL A 72 -8.68 3.99 3.53
CA VAL A 72 -9.92 3.39 4.05
C VAL A 72 -10.04 1.95 3.57
N ILE A 73 -9.90 1.70 2.27
CA ILE A 73 -9.95 0.35 1.70
C ILE A 73 -8.86 -0.54 2.30
N ALA A 74 -7.64 -0.03 2.44
CA ALA A 74 -6.54 -0.77 3.04
C ALA A 74 -6.86 -1.20 4.48
N ASN A 75 -7.48 -0.33 5.29
CA ASN A 75 -7.90 -0.69 6.65
C ASN A 75 -9.05 -1.71 6.67
N VAL A 76 -10.02 -1.60 5.75
CA VAL A 76 -11.09 -2.59 5.61
C VAL A 76 -10.52 -3.97 5.25
N VAL A 77 -9.61 -4.03 4.28
CA VAL A 77 -8.93 -5.27 3.88
C VAL A 77 -8.05 -5.79 5.01
N TYR A 78 -7.38 -4.92 5.76
CA TYR A 78 -6.55 -5.31 6.91
C TYR A 78 -7.36 -6.04 7.99
N LEU A 79 -8.60 -5.60 8.26
CA LEU A 79 -9.49 -6.26 9.21
C LEU A 79 -9.85 -7.69 8.82
N LEU A 80 -9.77 -8.03 7.53
CA LEU A 80 -9.99 -9.39 7.03
C LEU A 80 -8.79 -10.31 7.27
N GLY A 81 -7.61 -9.76 7.60
CA GLY A 81 -6.38 -10.52 7.80
C GLY A 81 -6.47 -11.60 8.88
N PRO A 82 -6.88 -11.28 10.12
CA PRO A 82 -7.11 -12.27 11.16
C PRO A 82 -8.10 -13.36 10.75
N MET A 83 -9.18 -12.99 10.05
CA MET A 83 -10.18 -13.94 9.57
C MET A 83 -9.57 -14.90 8.54
N ALA A 84 -8.89 -14.37 7.53
CA ALA A 84 -8.21 -15.18 6.51
C ALA A 84 -7.17 -16.13 7.12
N GLU A 85 -6.36 -15.66 8.08
CA GLU A 85 -5.38 -16.50 8.77
C GLU A 85 -6.06 -17.64 9.55
N THR A 86 -7.14 -17.36 10.26
CA THR A 86 -7.87 -18.36 11.05
C THR A 86 -8.57 -19.40 10.16
N THR A 87 -9.19 -18.98 9.06
CA THR A 87 -9.82 -19.88 8.08
C THR A 87 -8.77 -20.77 7.42
N LEU A 88 -7.65 -20.21 6.97
CA LEU A 88 -6.55 -20.99 6.39
C LEU A 88 -5.95 -21.97 7.40
N GLY A 89 -5.79 -21.56 8.65
CA GLY A 89 -5.32 -22.43 9.73
C GLY A 89 -6.29 -23.60 10.01
N GLY A 90 -7.60 -23.36 9.88
CA GLY A 90 -8.62 -24.40 9.98
C GLY A 90 -8.56 -25.39 8.81
N LEU A 91 -8.41 -24.89 7.58
CA LEU A 91 -8.36 -25.70 6.36
C LEU A 91 -7.07 -26.53 6.26
N MET A 92 -5.93 -25.98 6.67
CA MET A 92 -4.62 -26.63 6.55
C MET A 92 -4.27 -27.53 7.74
N GLY A 93 -5.07 -27.52 8.81
CA GLY A 93 -4.84 -28.30 10.01
C GLY A 93 -3.61 -27.87 10.83
N ARG A 94 -3.35 -28.59 11.93
CA ARG A 94 -2.32 -28.24 12.92
C ARG A 94 -0.87 -28.29 12.41
N GLY A 95 -0.62 -28.96 11.29
CA GLY A 95 0.70 -29.06 10.64
C GLY A 95 0.95 -28.08 9.49
N GLY A 96 -0.05 -27.29 9.08
CA GLY A 96 0.07 -26.38 7.93
C GLY A 96 1.10 -25.25 8.13
N PRO A 97 1.52 -24.55 7.07
CA PRO A 97 2.45 -23.42 7.18
C PRO A 97 1.83 -22.24 7.94
N ALA A 98 2.69 -21.43 8.57
CA ALA A 98 2.26 -20.20 9.22
C ALA A 98 1.92 -19.11 8.18
N THR A 99 0.63 -18.80 8.04
CA THR A 99 0.13 -17.91 6.98
C THR A 99 0.14 -16.42 7.35
N GLY A 100 0.07 -16.07 8.63
CA GLY A 100 0.03 -14.67 9.11
C GLY A 100 1.12 -13.76 8.54
N PRO A 101 2.42 -14.09 8.67
CA PRO A 101 3.50 -13.26 8.11
C PRO A 101 3.48 -13.13 6.58
N ALA A 102 2.99 -14.16 5.87
CA ALA A 102 2.86 -14.10 4.41
C ALA A 102 1.70 -13.19 4.01
N LEU A 103 0.53 -13.35 4.64
CA LEU A 103 -0.65 -12.51 4.43
C LEU A 103 -0.34 -11.04 4.74
N PHE A 104 0.33 -10.77 5.86
CA PHE A 104 0.71 -9.42 6.26
C PHE A 104 1.60 -8.74 5.22
N ARG A 105 2.67 -9.42 4.77
CA ARG A 105 3.55 -8.89 3.71
C ARG A 105 2.81 -8.65 2.40
N GLY A 106 1.93 -9.57 2.01
CA GLY A 106 1.10 -9.44 0.82
C GLY A 106 0.21 -8.20 0.89
N MET A 107 -0.53 -8.04 1.99
CA MET A 107 -1.37 -6.86 2.21
C MET A 107 -0.56 -5.56 2.27
N LEU A 108 0.59 -5.55 2.96
CA LEU A 108 1.46 -4.38 3.03
C LEU A 108 1.96 -3.97 1.64
N THR A 109 2.41 -4.95 0.85
CA THR A 109 2.91 -4.72 -0.52
C THR A 109 1.79 -4.18 -1.42
N LEU A 110 0.60 -4.80 -1.37
CA LEU A 110 -0.56 -4.35 -2.15
C LEU A 110 -1.04 -2.96 -1.71
N GLY A 111 -1.06 -2.68 -0.40
CA GLY A 111 -1.46 -1.38 0.13
C GLY A 111 -0.52 -0.26 -0.29
N ILE A 112 0.80 -0.48 -0.17
CA ILE A 112 1.82 0.46 -0.66
C ILE A 112 1.71 0.62 -2.17
N GLY A 113 1.62 -0.48 -2.92
CA GLY A 113 1.50 -0.47 -4.38
C GLY A 113 0.26 0.31 -4.85
N ALA A 114 -0.90 0.07 -4.23
CA ALA A 114 -2.13 0.81 -4.52
C ALA A 114 -1.99 2.31 -4.19
N ALA A 115 -1.33 2.66 -3.08
CA ALA A 115 -1.10 4.05 -2.72
C ALA A 115 -0.12 4.76 -3.67
N LEU A 116 0.85 4.04 -4.24
CA LEU A 116 1.81 4.55 -5.22
C LEU A 116 1.29 4.56 -6.66
N LEU A 117 0.26 3.76 -6.98
CA LEU A 117 -0.25 3.61 -8.34
C LEU A 117 -0.59 4.94 -9.04
N PRO A 118 -1.22 5.94 -8.38
CA PRO A 118 -1.49 7.22 -9.05
C PRO A 118 -0.21 7.95 -9.46
N SER A 119 0.86 7.86 -8.67
CA SER A 119 2.16 8.48 -9.02
C SER A 119 2.76 7.88 -10.29
N LEU A 120 2.61 6.56 -10.46
CA LEU A 120 3.05 5.85 -11.66
C LEU A 120 2.23 6.29 -12.88
N ILE A 121 0.89 6.36 -12.75
CA ILE A 121 0.00 6.82 -13.83
C ILE A 121 0.32 8.25 -14.24
N MET A 122 0.46 9.17 -13.27
CA MET A 122 0.84 10.56 -13.53
C MET A 122 2.18 10.65 -14.26
N THR A 123 3.15 9.81 -13.91
CA THR A 123 4.44 9.75 -14.60
C THR A 123 4.29 9.35 -16.06
N PHE A 124 3.50 8.30 -16.36
CA PHE A 124 3.26 7.89 -17.74
C PHE A 124 2.53 8.96 -18.56
N ILE A 125 1.52 9.61 -17.97
CA ILE A 125 0.81 10.73 -18.61
C ILE A 125 1.79 11.88 -18.91
N TRP A 126 2.65 12.22 -17.94
CA TRP A 126 3.63 13.28 -18.11
C TRP A 126 4.65 12.97 -19.21
N VAL A 127 5.21 11.76 -19.21
CA VAL A 127 6.14 11.31 -20.27
C VAL A 127 5.48 11.36 -21.64
N ALA A 128 4.25 10.86 -21.78
CA ALA A 128 3.53 10.88 -23.06
C ALA A 128 3.29 12.31 -23.57
N ARG A 129 2.86 13.22 -22.69
CA ARG A 129 2.67 14.63 -23.04
C ARG A 129 3.99 15.33 -23.38
N PHE A 130 5.05 15.03 -22.63
CA PHE A 130 6.37 15.59 -22.88
C PHE A 130 6.92 15.18 -24.25
N ILE A 131 6.77 13.90 -24.63
CA ILE A 131 7.13 13.41 -25.96
C ILE A 131 6.31 14.13 -27.05
N ALA A 132 4.99 14.22 -26.87
CA ALA A 132 4.13 14.92 -27.83
C ALA A 132 4.51 16.40 -27.98
N TRP A 133 4.84 17.08 -26.88
CA TRP A 133 5.28 18.46 -26.88
C TRP A 133 6.59 18.65 -27.66
N ILE A 134 7.58 17.77 -27.47
CA ILE A 134 8.82 17.78 -28.26
C ILE A 134 8.53 17.60 -29.76
N LEU A 135 7.66 16.64 -30.11
CA LEU A 135 7.35 16.34 -31.51
C LEU A 135 6.62 17.48 -32.23
N VAL A 136 5.82 18.27 -31.50
CA VAL A 136 5.08 19.42 -32.07
C VAL A 136 5.93 20.70 -32.10
N SER A 137 6.93 20.80 -31.22
CA SER A 137 7.81 21.98 -31.13
C SER A 137 9.08 21.87 -32.00
N ALA A 138 9.30 20.72 -32.66
CA ALA A 138 10.42 20.44 -33.57
C ALA A 138 9.99 20.61 -35.03
#